data_AF-A0A4U8SBJ4-F1
#
_entry.id   AF-A0A4U8SBJ4-F1
#
_cell.length_a   1.000
_cell.length_b   1.000
_cell.length_c   1.000
_cell.angle_alpha   90.00
_cell.angle_beta   90.00
_cell.angle_gamma   90.00
#
_symmetry.space_group_name_H-M   'P 1'
#
loop_
_entity.id
_entity.type
_entity.pdbx_description
1 polymer ?
#
loop_
_entity_poly.entity_id
_entity_poly.type
_entity_poly.pdbx_seq_one_letter_code
_entity_poly.pdbx_strand_id
1 'polypeptide(L)'
;MEIKKYGVDLEKLNSKLQDVPNLSPNHDLNPPTKSFGSMLKEAVDEVNAYQKTTEQAMADMATGQIKDLHQAAVVIGKAENSMKLMLEVRNKAISAYKELIKTQM
;
A
#
# COMPACT_ATOMS: atom_id res chain seq x y z
N MET A 1 -62.46 8.99 30.05
CA MET A 1 -61.00 8.90 30.17
C MET A 1 -60.49 8.08 29.00
N GLU A 2 -59.93 8.75 28.01
CA GLU A 2 -59.63 8.23 26.67
C GLU A 2 -58.32 7.43 26.63
N ILE A 3 -58.43 6.11 26.56
CA ILE A 3 -57.29 5.20 26.33
C ILE A 3 -57.15 4.93 24.83
N LYS A 4 -56.80 5.97 24.06
CA LYS A 4 -56.38 5.83 22.65
C LYS A 4 -55.13 6.67 22.29
N LYS A 5 -54.37 7.16 23.28
CA LYS A 5 -53.30 8.13 23.02
C LYS A 5 -51.91 7.53 22.70
N TYR A 6 -51.71 6.22 22.85
CA TYR A 6 -50.39 5.59 22.59
C TYR A 6 -50.49 4.22 21.91
N GLY A 7 -51.43 4.06 20.98
CA GLY A 7 -51.47 2.87 20.12
C GLY A 7 -50.40 2.97 19.04
N VAL A 8 -49.30 2.23 19.20
CA VAL A 8 -48.34 2.00 18.12
C VAL A 8 -49.10 1.31 17.00
N ASP A 9 -49.24 1.98 15.86
CA ASP A 9 -49.95 1.46 14.70
C ASP A 9 -49.05 0.41 14.00
N LEU A 10 -49.32 -0.86 14.30
CA LEU A 10 -48.52 -1.99 13.80
C LEU A 10 -48.57 -2.12 12.28
N GLU A 11 -49.62 -1.61 11.61
CA GLU A 11 -49.69 -1.59 10.14
C GLU A 11 -48.76 -0.55 9.54
N LYS A 12 -48.65 0.64 10.16
CA LYS A 12 -47.67 1.66 9.76
C LYS A 12 -46.22 1.26 10.02
N LEU A 13 -45.98 0.39 11.01
CA LEU A 13 -44.66 -0.21 11.20
C LEU A 13 -44.35 -1.22 10.09
N ASN A 14 -45.31 -2.06 9.71
CA ASN A 14 -45.11 -3.05 8.64
C ASN A 14 -44.86 -2.38 7.28
N SER A 15 -45.55 -1.27 6.96
CA SER A 15 -45.29 -0.52 5.73
C SER A 15 -43.91 0.14 5.71
N LYS A 16 -43.38 0.56 6.86
CA LYS A 16 -42.02 1.11 7.00
C LYS A 16 -40.92 0.05 6.93
N LEU A 17 -41.26 -1.22 7.18
CA LEU A 17 -40.35 -2.36 7.06
C LEU A 17 -40.32 -2.94 5.63
N GLN A 18 -41.26 -2.57 4.76
CA GLN A 18 -41.27 -2.98 3.35
C GLN A 18 -40.43 -2.07 2.44
N ASP A 19 -40.06 -0.88 2.93
CA ASP A 19 -39.23 0.10 2.22
C ASP A 19 -37.78 0.10 2.74
N VAL A 20 -37.31 -1.05 3.25
CA VAL A 20 -35.88 -1.27 3.45
C VAL A 20 -35.27 -1.55 2.08
N PRO A 21 -34.33 -0.72 1.59
CA PRO A 21 -33.58 -1.05 0.39
C PRO A 21 -32.97 -2.42 0.61
N ASN A 22 -33.27 -3.36 -0.28
CA ASN A 22 -32.56 -4.63 -0.36
C ASN A 22 -31.08 -4.30 -0.63
N LEU A 23 -30.30 -4.16 0.43
CA LEU A 23 -28.85 -4.11 0.38
C LEU A 23 -28.39 -5.53 0.06
N SER A 24 -28.59 -5.94 -1.20
CA SER A 24 -27.83 -7.05 -1.76
C SER A 24 -26.36 -6.83 -1.40
N PRO A 25 -25.67 -7.82 -0.82
CA PRO A 25 -24.23 -7.74 -0.62
C PRO A 25 -23.52 -7.96 -1.97
N ASN A 26 -23.84 -7.13 -2.97
CA ASN A 26 -22.99 -6.89 -4.12
C ASN A 26 -22.17 -5.62 -3.82
N HIS A 27 -21.54 -5.61 -2.65
CA HIS A 27 -20.40 -4.73 -2.48
C HIS A 27 -19.27 -5.45 -3.20
N ASP A 28 -18.97 -5.04 -4.43
CA ASP A 28 -17.66 -5.27 -5.04
C ASP A 28 -16.61 -4.68 -4.07
N LEU A 29 -16.20 -5.47 -3.08
CA LEU A 29 -15.20 -5.15 -2.04
C LEU A 29 -13.79 -5.08 -2.61
N ASN A 30 -13.67 -4.86 -3.91
CA ASN A 30 -12.40 -4.68 -4.57
C ASN A 30 -12.40 -3.31 -5.25
N PRO A 31 -12.21 -2.20 -4.49
CA PRO A 31 -11.42 -1.13 -5.08
C PRO A 31 -10.16 -1.81 -5.64
N PRO A 32 -9.63 -1.41 -6.81
CA PRO A 32 -8.42 -2.00 -7.36
C PRO A 32 -7.27 -1.69 -6.41
N THR A 33 -7.14 -2.48 -5.36
CA THR A 33 -6.04 -2.46 -4.42
C THR A 33 -4.86 -2.92 -5.24
N LYS A 34 -3.86 -2.04 -5.40
CA LYS A 34 -2.64 -2.40 -6.12
C LYS A 34 -2.16 -3.73 -5.58
N SER A 35 -1.96 -4.69 -6.48
CA SER A 35 -1.45 -5.99 -6.07
C SER A 35 -0.11 -5.81 -5.35
N PHE A 36 0.22 -6.72 -4.43
CA PHE A 36 1.53 -6.70 -3.78
C PHE A 36 2.67 -6.68 -4.81
N GLY A 37 2.53 -7.41 -5.92
CA GLY A 37 3.50 -7.40 -7.01
C GLY A 37 3.66 -6.02 -7.67
N SER A 38 2.56 -5.28 -7.85
CA SER A 38 2.60 -3.90 -8.35
C SER A 38 3.32 -2.98 -7.39
N MET A 39 3.03 -3.06 -6.09
CA MET A 39 3.70 -2.26 -5.05
C MET A 39 5.20 -2.60 -4.96
N LEU A 40 5.54 -3.89 -5.02
CA LEU A 40 6.93 -4.33 -5.02
C LEU A 40 7.67 -3.84 -6.27
N LYS A 41 7.04 -3.88 -7.44
CA LYS A 41 7.62 -3.34 -8.66
C LYS A 41 7.88 -1.85 -8.55
N GLU A 42 6.90 -1.09 -8.07
CA GLU A 42 7.05 0.35 -7.85
C GLU A 42 8.21 0.67 -6.89
N ALA A 43 8.32 -0.06 -5.78
CA ALA A 43 9.43 0.10 -4.85
C ALA A 43 10.81 -0.19 -5.48
N VAL A 44 10.90 -1.22 -6.33
CA VAL A 44 12.14 -1.53 -7.07
C VAL A 44 12.48 -0.43 -8.08
N ASP A 45 11.47 0.06 -8.81
CA ASP A 45 11.66 1.15 -9.77
C ASP A 45 12.11 2.44 -9.05
N GLU A 46 11.59 2.69 -7.84
CA GLU A 46 11.98 3.81 -6.98
C GLU A 46 13.43 3.70 -6.50
N VAL A 47 13.86 2.53 -6.03
CA VAL A 47 15.27 2.28 -5.64
C VAL A 47 16.21 2.53 -6.82
N ASN A 48 15.84 2.09 -8.02
CA ASN A 48 16.62 2.35 -9.23
C ASN A 48 16.70 3.86 -9.57
N ALA A 49 15.61 4.61 -9.38
CA ALA A 49 15.63 6.05 -9.55
C ALA A 49 16.56 6.75 -8.53
N TYR A 50 16.55 6.30 -7.27
CA TYR A 50 17.48 6.79 -6.24
C TYR A 50 18.93 6.48 -6.59
N GLN A 51 19.23 5.28 -7.11
CA GLN A 51 20.58 4.90 -7.55
C GLN A 51 21.12 5.88 -8.60
N LYS A 52 20.35 6.13 -9.66
CA LYS A 52 20.74 7.06 -10.74
C LYS A 52 20.94 8.50 -10.25
N THR A 53 20.07 8.95 -9.36
CA THR A 53 20.17 10.30 -8.77
C THR A 53 21.43 10.42 -7.92
N THR A 54 21.75 9.37 -7.15
CA THR A 54 22.96 9.28 -6.34
C THR A 54 24.22 9.25 -7.19
N GLU A 55 24.24 8.53 -8.32
CA GLU A 55 25.38 8.53 -9.25
C GLU A 55 25.69 9.94 -9.76
N GLN A 56 24.65 10.70 -10.14
CA GLN A 56 24.81 12.10 -10.55
C GLN A 56 25.32 12.97 -9.39
N ALA A 57 24.71 12.84 -8.21
CA ALA A 57 25.13 13.61 -7.03
C ALA A 57 26.58 13.32 -6.65
N MET A 58 27.03 12.06 -6.73
CA MET A 58 28.43 11.68 -6.48
C MET A 58 29.37 12.29 -7.52
N ALA A 59 28.98 12.31 -8.80
CA ALA A 59 29.78 12.95 -9.86
C ALA A 59 29.89 14.47 -9.64
N ASP A 60 28.79 15.13 -9.30
CA ASP A 60 28.75 16.57 -9.02
C ASP A 60 29.55 16.92 -7.75
N MET A 61 29.54 16.03 -6.73
CA MET A 61 30.39 16.15 -5.54
C MET A 61 31.88 16.02 -5.90
N ALA A 62 32.25 14.99 -6.66
CA ALA A 62 33.64 14.73 -7.01
C ALA A 62 34.24 15.83 -7.91
N THR A 63 33.42 16.46 -8.74
CA THR A 63 33.81 17.56 -9.63
C THR A 63 33.74 18.94 -8.94
N GLY A 64 33.26 19.01 -7.70
CA GLY A 64 33.10 20.27 -6.95
C GLY A 64 31.99 21.17 -7.48
N GLN A 65 31.09 20.65 -8.32
CA GLN A 65 29.96 21.40 -8.89
C GLN A 65 28.75 21.48 -7.94
N ILE A 66 28.78 20.73 -6.85
CA ILE A 66 27.66 20.66 -5.91
C ILE A 66 27.65 21.85 -4.94
N LYS A 67 26.50 22.52 -4.83
CA LYS A 67 26.30 23.66 -3.93
C LYS A 67 25.92 23.24 -2.51
N ASP A 68 25.31 22.07 -2.35
CA ASP A 68 24.81 21.57 -1.09
C ASP A 68 25.25 20.12 -0.86
N LEU A 69 26.42 19.97 -0.22
CA LEU A 69 27.00 18.68 0.14
C LEU A 69 26.11 17.90 1.13
N HIS A 70 25.36 18.61 1.99
CA HIS A 70 24.51 17.97 2.98
C HIS A 70 23.32 17.27 2.29
N GLN A 71 22.66 17.95 1.35
CA GLN A 71 21.59 17.32 0.57
C GLN A 71 22.09 16.15 -0.26
N ALA A 72 23.28 16.28 -0.86
CA ALA A 72 23.89 15.18 -1.60
C ALA A 72 24.12 13.96 -0.70
N ALA A 73 24.69 14.16 0.49
CA ALA A 73 24.89 13.10 1.47
C ALA A 73 23.57 12.44 1.91
N VAL A 74 22.49 13.22 2.09
CA VAL A 74 21.17 12.68 2.42
C VAL A 74 20.61 11.81 1.30
N VAL A 75 20.70 12.27 0.04
CA VAL A 75 20.24 11.51 -1.13
C VAL A 75 21.01 10.21 -1.28
N ILE A 76 22.33 10.26 -1.14
CA ILE A 76 23.21 9.08 -1.17
C ILE A 76 22.80 8.10 -0.07
N GLY A 77 22.68 8.57 1.18
CA GLY A 77 22.30 7.72 2.31
C GLY A 77 20.91 7.10 2.16
N LYS A 78 19.95 7.83 1.58
CA LYS A 78 18.61 7.31 1.27
C LYS A 78 18.69 6.18 0.23
N ALA A 79 19.46 6.36 -0.84
CA ALA A 79 19.64 5.35 -1.87
C ALA A 79 20.29 4.08 -1.30
N GLU A 80 21.35 4.22 -0.50
CA GLU A 80 22.03 3.09 0.14
C GLU A 80 21.12 2.30 1.07
N ASN A 81 20.37 2.99 1.94
CA ASN A 81 19.48 2.32 2.89
C ASN A 81 18.32 1.62 2.16
N SER A 82 17.77 2.26 1.13
CA SER A 82 16.70 1.66 0.32
C SER A 82 17.19 0.42 -0.44
N MET A 83 18.41 0.44 -0.95
CA MET A 83 19.03 -0.71 -1.60
C MET A 83 19.28 -1.86 -0.62
N LYS A 84 19.77 -1.57 0.59
CA LYS A 84 19.91 -2.58 1.66
C LYS A 84 18.58 -3.26 1.96
N LEU A 85 17.52 -2.47 2.13
CA LEU A 85 16.17 -3.01 2.35
C LEU A 85 15.71 -3.88 1.18
N MET A 86 15.91 -3.45 -0.06
CA MET A 86 15.55 -4.23 -1.26
C MET A 86 16.27 -5.59 -1.31
N LEU A 87 17.56 -5.63 -0.94
CA LEU A 87 18.33 -6.87 -0.88
C LEU A 87 17.78 -7.83 0.17
N GLU A 88 17.39 -7.34 1.34
CA GLU A 88 16.75 -8.16 2.37
C GLU A 88 15.40 -8.74 1.91
N VAL A 89 14.58 -7.92 1.25
CA VAL A 89 13.31 -8.37 0.65
C VAL A 89 13.57 -9.44 -0.42
N ARG A 90 14.56 -9.23 -1.30
CA ARG A 90 14.97 -10.22 -2.31
C ARG A 90 15.40 -11.52 -1.67
N ASN A 91 16.24 -11.47 -0.63
CA ASN A 91 16.71 -12.65 0.09
C ASN A 91 15.55 -13.40 0.74
N LYS A 92 14.59 -12.69 1.33
CA LYS A 92 13.39 -13.29 1.93
C LYS A 92 12.49 -13.93 0.88
N ALA A 93 12.27 -13.28 -0.27
CA ALA A 93 11.48 -13.82 -1.36
C ALA A 93 12.09 -15.12 -1.93
N ILE A 94 13.41 -15.14 -2.16
CA ILE A 94 14.13 -16.35 -2.60
C ILE A 94 14.03 -17.45 -1.54
N SER A 95 14.18 -17.11 -0.27
CA SER A 95 14.06 -18.08 0.83
C SER A 95 12.66 -18.68 0.92
N ALA A 96 11.61 -17.85 0.82
CA ALA A 96 10.22 -18.30 0.82
C ALA A 96 9.95 -19.23 -0.38
N TYR A 97 10.44 -18.89 -1.57
CA TYR A 97 10.34 -19.77 -2.73
C TYR A 97 11.02 -21.13 -2.51
N LYS A 98 12.24 -21.12 -1.96
CA LYS A 98 12.96 -22.37 -1.61
C LYS A 98 12.20 -23.21 -0.57
N GLU A 99 11.58 -22.56 0.41
CA GLU A 99 10.80 -23.23 1.46
C GLU A 99 9.54 -23.88 0.90
N LEU A 100 8.79 -23.20 0.03
CA LEU A 100 7.62 -23.77 -0.66
C LEU A 100 7.95 -25.02 -1.49
N ILE A 101 9.12 -25.06 -2.12
CA ILE A 101 9.58 -26.27 -2.85
C ILE A 101 9.90 -27.40 -1.86
N LYS A 102 10.57 -27.10 -0.74
CA LYS A 102 10.91 -28.10 0.27
C LYS A 102 9.67 -28.72 0.94
N THR A 103 8.63 -27.93 1.20
CA THR A 103 7.39 -28.44 1.84
C THR A 103 6.56 -29.31 0.90
N GLN A 104 6.71 -29.16 -0.42
CA GLN A 104 5.98 -29.95 -1.42
C GLN A 104 6.69 -31.24 -1.82
N MET A 105 7.94 -31.44 -1.37
CA MET A 105 8.73 -32.66 -1.60
C MET A 105 8.61 -33.63 -0.44
#